data_AF-A0AAU9JFA9-F1
#
_entry.id   AF-A0AAU9JFA9-F1
#
_cell.length_a   1.000
_cell.length_b   1.000
_cell.length_c   1.000
_cell.angle_alpha   90.00
_cell.angle_beta   90.00
_cell.angle_gamma   90.00
#
_symmetry.space_group_name_H-M   'P 1'
#
loop_
_entity.id
_entity.type
_entity.pdbx_description
1 polymer ?
#
loop_
_entity_poly.entity_id
_entity_poly.type
_entity_poly.pdbx_seq_one_letter_code
_entity_poly.pdbx_strand_id
1 'polypeptide(L)'
;MTEHYFSDLRSIFLLKFFSIPYVLALCSPNCYWYSVNSNQIGDGYCDTSCMTQGCSFDGGDCEWYCSYYTNCTLASNGVCDSSCNSAYCGFDHGDCGYCSNGCTLEFLEDSVCHSECNNYSCNFSNFTCVSFI
;
A
#
# COMPACT_ATOMS: atom_id res chain seq x y z
N MET A 1 7.95 -28.91 3.39
CA MET A 1 8.18 -27.80 4.33
C MET A 1 8.45 -26.59 3.44
N THR A 2 7.54 -25.66 3.17
CA THR A 2 6.20 -25.32 3.68
C THR A 2 5.42 -24.67 2.52
N GLU A 3 4.13 -24.95 2.44
CA GLU A 3 3.18 -24.40 1.46
C GLU A 3 2.64 -23.05 1.94
N HIS A 4 2.38 -22.11 1.03
CA HIS A 4 1.41 -21.04 1.27
C HIS A 4 0.44 -20.97 0.08
N TYR A 5 -0.79 -21.33 0.42
CA TYR A 5 -1.98 -21.47 -0.40
C TYR A 5 -2.68 -20.09 -0.43
N PHE A 6 -2.90 -19.50 -1.61
CA PHE A 6 -3.80 -18.36 -1.76
C PHE A 6 -5.02 -18.82 -2.54
N SER A 7 -6.04 -19.24 -1.79
CA SER A 7 -7.38 -19.56 -2.26
C SER A 7 -8.24 -18.31 -2.24
N ASP A 8 -8.62 -17.79 -3.40
CA ASP A 8 -10.02 -17.78 -3.83
C ASP A 8 -10.19 -17.09 -5.20
N LEU A 9 -10.64 -17.90 -6.17
CA LEU A 9 -10.94 -17.54 -7.55
C LEU A 9 -12.45 -17.37 -7.72
N ARG A 10 -13.02 -16.19 -7.44
CA ARG A 10 -14.41 -15.86 -7.85
C ARG A 10 -14.64 -14.38 -8.11
N SER A 11 -14.24 -13.89 -9.28
CA SER A 11 -15.10 -13.09 -10.16
C SER A 11 -14.38 -12.73 -11.46
N ILE A 12 -14.36 -13.69 -12.38
CA ILE A 12 -14.09 -13.45 -13.80
C ILE A 12 -15.43 -13.02 -14.41
N PHE A 13 -15.61 -11.73 -14.70
CA PHE A 13 -16.65 -11.28 -15.63
C PHE A 13 -16.02 -10.42 -16.72
N LEU A 14 -15.56 -11.13 -17.75
CA LEU A 14 -15.74 -10.82 -19.17
C LEU A 14 -15.73 -9.33 -19.56
N LEU A 15 -14.59 -8.83 -20.04
CA LEU A 15 -14.50 -8.19 -21.36
C LEU A 15 -13.12 -8.45 -21.96
N LYS A 16 -13.07 -9.45 -22.86
CA LYS A 16 -12.05 -9.53 -23.92
C LYS A 16 -12.11 -8.23 -24.70
N PHE A 17 -10.98 -7.61 -25.04
CA PHE A 17 -10.65 -7.04 -26.36
C PHE A 17 -9.33 -6.26 -26.26
N PHE A 18 -8.35 -6.67 -27.07
CA PHE A 18 -7.04 -6.05 -27.35
C PHE A 18 -5.90 -6.26 -26.33
N SER A 19 -5.02 -7.19 -26.70
CA SER A 19 -3.58 -7.29 -26.40
C SER A 19 -2.96 -6.25 -25.45
N ILE A 20 -2.92 -6.55 -24.15
CA ILE A 20 -1.82 -6.09 -23.28
C ILE A 20 -1.39 -7.29 -22.43
N PRO A 21 -0.23 -7.91 -22.70
CA PRO A 21 0.18 -9.16 -22.03
C PRO A 21 0.67 -9.00 -20.58
N TYR A 22 0.54 -7.84 -19.96
CA TYR A 22 1.10 -7.59 -18.62
C TYR A 22 0.25 -6.59 -17.84
N VAL A 23 -0.85 -7.03 -17.24
CA VAL A 23 -1.33 -6.35 -16.03
C VAL A 23 -0.62 -7.02 -14.86
N LEU A 24 0.68 -6.74 -14.76
CA LEU A 24 1.44 -6.97 -13.55
C LEU A 24 0.80 -6.10 -12.48
N ALA A 25 0.33 -6.71 -11.40
CA ALA A 25 -0.30 -5.98 -10.30
C ALA A 25 0.67 -4.90 -9.79
N LEU A 26 0.38 -3.64 -10.13
CA LEU A 26 1.14 -2.50 -9.65
C LEU A 26 0.71 -2.25 -8.20
N CYS A 27 1.66 -2.31 -7.27
CA CYS A 27 1.41 -1.98 -5.87
C CYS A 27 1.21 -0.47 -5.63
N SER A 28 1.63 0.37 -6.59
CA SER A 28 1.41 1.82 -6.63
C SER A 28 1.36 2.29 -8.09
N PRO A 29 0.54 3.32 -8.45
CA PRO A 29 0.59 3.93 -9.77
C PRO A 29 2.00 4.42 -10.12
N ASN A 30 2.51 4.02 -11.28
CA ASN A 30 3.88 4.32 -11.73
C ASN A 30 5.00 3.69 -10.87
N CYS A 31 4.70 2.66 -10.07
CA CYS A 31 5.70 1.77 -9.50
C CYS A 31 5.73 0.45 -10.25
N TYR A 32 6.79 0.20 -11.02
CA TYR A 32 6.86 -0.97 -11.88
C TYR A 32 7.48 -2.18 -11.16
N TRP A 33 6.62 -3.14 -10.78
CA TRP A 33 7.01 -4.50 -10.41
C TRP A 33 7.36 -5.25 -11.70
N TYR A 34 8.63 -5.61 -11.87
CA TYR A 34 9.09 -6.54 -12.91
C TYR A 34 8.60 -6.21 -14.34
N SER A 35 8.77 -4.95 -14.77
CA SER A 35 8.68 -4.63 -16.20
C SER A 35 9.89 -5.24 -16.91
N VAL A 36 9.71 -5.74 -18.14
CA VAL A 36 10.75 -6.39 -18.98
C VAL A 36 12.05 -5.56 -19.12
N ASN A 37 12.07 -4.30 -18.66
CA ASN A 37 13.24 -3.40 -18.69
C ASN A 37 13.56 -2.66 -17.37
N SER A 38 12.83 -2.84 -16.27
CA SER A 38 13.16 -2.15 -14.99
C SER A 38 12.42 -2.77 -13.81
N ASN A 39 13.18 -3.22 -12.80
CA ASN A 39 12.68 -3.52 -11.48
C ASN A 39 13.04 -2.34 -10.58
N GLN A 40 12.03 -1.62 -10.09
CA GLN A 40 12.22 -0.48 -9.19
C GLN A 40 12.19 -0.92 -7.72
N ILE A 41 11.25 -1.82 -7.40
CA ILE A 41 11.11 -2.39 -6.06
C ILE A 41 12.35 -3.19 -5.66
N GLY A 42 13.04 -2.78 -4.60
CA GLY A 42 14.19 -3.51 -4.07
C GLY A 42 15.41 -3.44 -4.99
N ASP A 43 15.55 -2.39 -5.79
CA ASP A 43 16.66 -2.17 -6.71
C ASP A 43 17.90 -1.51 -6.05
N GLY A 44 17.77 -1.13 -4.77
CA GLY A 44 18.79 -0.48 -3.96
C GLY A 44 18.75 1.05 -4.00
N TYR A 45 17.80 1.65 -4.73
CA TYR A 45 17.54 3.08 -4.75
C TYR A 45 16.14 3.36 -4.23
N CYS A 46 15.94 4.48 -3.53
CA CYS A 46 14.60 4.87 -3.13
C CYS A 46 13.85 5.54 -4.30
N ASP A 47 13.00 4.77 -4.98
CA ASP A 47 12.03 5.22 -5.95
C ASP A 47 10.77 5.72 -5.25
N THR A 48 10.64 7.06 -5.17
CA THR A 48 9.48 7.72 -4.54
C THR A 48 8.13 7.32 -5.13
N SER A 49 8.05 6.85 -6.38
CA SER A 49 6.81 6.29 -6.97
C SER A 49 6.41 4.93 -6.37
N CYS A 50 7.40 4.19 -5.87
CA CYS A 50 7.27 2.92 -5.16
C CYS A 50 7.25 3.06 -3.63
N MET A 51 7.37 4.29 -3.10
CA MET A 51 7.29 4.57 -1.66
C MET A 51 5.86 4.51 -1.13
N THR A 52 5.23 3.35 -1.26
CA THR A 52 3.93 3.04 -0.68
C THR A 52 4.03 1.76 0.12
N GLN A 53 3.20 1.63 1.16
CA GLN A 53 3.14 0.40 1.96
C GLN A 53 2.82 -0.83 1.09
N GLY A 54 1.95 -0.68 0.08
CA GLY A 54 1.62 -1.77 -0.85
C GLY A 54 2.83 -2.29 -1.63
N CYS A 55 3.84 -1.44 -1.83
CA CYS A 55 5.13 -1.77 -2.45
C CYS A 55 6.23 -2.03 -1.40
N SER A 56 5.89 -2.19 -0.13
CA SER A 56 6.82 -2.34 0.99
C SER A 56 7.87 -1.22 1.05
N PHE A 57 7.47 0.03 0.81
CA PHE A 57 8.36 1.19 0.73
C PHE A 57 9.53 0.93 -0.23
N ASP A 58 9.17 0.59 -1.46
CA ASP A 58 10.12 0.26 -2.51
C ASP A 58 11.00 -0.96 -2.18
N GLY A 59 10.36 -2.02 -1.67
CA GLY A 59 11.09 -3.22 -1.25
C GLY A 59 12.02 -3.01 -0.05
N GLY A 60 11.80 -1.91 0.70
CA GLY A 60 12.62 -1.48 1.84
C GLY A 60 13.63 -0.39 1.48
N ASP A 61 13.84 -0.07 0.20
CA ASP A 61 14.88 0.88 -0.22
C ASP A 61 14.60 2.32 0.22
N CYS A 62 13.33 2.63 0.53
CA CYS A 62 12.90 3.93 1.05
C CYS A 62 12.74 4.00 2.59
N GLU A 63 13.05 2.94 3.36
CA GLU A 63 12.87 2.97 4.83
C GLU A 63 13.64 4.12 5.50
N TRP A 64 14.87 4.40 5.05
CA TRP A 64 15.70 5.48 5.59
C TRP A 64 15.19 6.88 5.23
N TYR A 65 14.36 6.99 4.18
CA TYR A 65 13.91 8.26 3.64
C TYR A 65 13.04 9.02 4.66
N CYS A 66 12.20 8.31 5.40
CA CYS A 66 11.40 8.90 6.47
C CYS A 66 12.30 9.54 7.54
N SER A 67 13.32 8.81 8.01
CA SER A 67 14.28 9.33 9.01
C SER A 67 15.01 10.59 8.54
N TYR A 68 15.40 10.64 7.27
CA TYR A 68 16.15 11.78 6.72
C TYR A 68 15.30 13.05 6.59
N TYR A 69 14.05 12.95 6.16
CA TYR A 69 13.22 14.13 5.84
C TYR A 69 12.29 14.58 6.97
N THR A 70 11.80 13.66 7.81
CA THR A 70 10.87 14.00 8.89
C THR A 70 11.50 13.93 10.28
N ASN A 71 12.79 13.56 10.39
CA ASN A 71 13.46 13.28 11.66
C ASN A 71 12.71 12.24 12.49
N CYS A 72 12.09 11.28 11.78
CA CYS A 72 11.40 10.14 12.36
C CYS A 72 12.41 9.01 12.59
N THR A 73 12.73 8.73 13.85
CA THR A 73 13.69 7.66 14.21
C THR A 73 13.01 6.40 14.75
N LEU A 74 11.69 6.43 14.88
CA LEU A 74 10.89 5.41 15.54
C LEU A 74 9.85 4.75 14.62
N ALA A 75 10.03 4.89 13.29
CA ALA A 75 9.15 4.25 12.32
C ALA A 75 8.97 2.75 12.58
N SER A 76 7.73 2.25 12.55
CA SER A 76 7.43 0.82 12.69
C SER A 76 7.82 0.21 14.05
N ASN A 77 7.71 0.98 15.14
CA ASN A 77 7.98 0.49 16.50
C ASN A 77 6.75 -0.12 17.20
N GLY A 78 5.60 -0.17 16.52
CA GLY A 78 4.32 -0.64 17.04
C GLY A 78 3.55 0.42 17.86
N VAL A 79 4.00 1.66 17.86
CA VAL A 79 3.39 2.80 18.55
C VAL A 79 3.26 3.93 17.55
N CYS A 80 2.05 4.50 17.42
CA CYS A 80 1.87 5.65 16.55
C CYS A 80 2.67 6.89 17.04
N ASP A 81 3.78 7.17 16.37
CA ASP A 81 4.68 8.30 16.58
C ASP A 81 4.30 9.47 15.67
N SER A 82 3.89 10.58 16.30
CA SER A 82 3.43 11.77 15.56
C SER A 82 4.46 12.39 14.61
N SER A 83 5.77 12.21 14.87
CA SER A 83 6.85 12.63 13.98
C SER A 83 6.96 11.77 12.72
N CYS A 84 6.46 10.55 12.78
CA CYS A 84 6.46 9.55 11.72
C CYS A 84 5.09 9.47 11.01
N ASN A 85 4.05 10.06 11.60
CA ASN A 85 2.68 10.08 11.09
C ASN A 85 2.50 11.04 9.91
N SER A 86 3.03 10.68 8.75
CA SER A 86 2.80 11.40 7.49
C SER A 86 2.59 10.42 6.35
N ALA A 87 1.88 10.83 5.31
CA ALA A 87 1.69 10.01 4.11
C ALA A 87 3.04 9.62 3.47
N TYR A 88 4.05 10.49 3.58
CA TYR A 88 5.40 10.23 3.06
C TYR A 88 6.10 9.11 3.83
N CYS A 89 5.84 9.01 5.12
CA CYS A 89 6.34 7.95 5.99
C CYS A 89 5.34 6.79 6.11
N GLY A 90 4.40 6.65 5.17
CA GLY A 90 3.36 5.62 5.23
C GLY A 90 2.59 5.57 6.56
N PHE A 91 2.34 6.75 7.15
CA PHE A 91 1.70 6.91 8.46
C PHE A 91 2.38 6.05 9.53
N ASP A 92 3.66 6.33 9.75
CA ASP A 92 4.50 5.61 10.70
C ASP A 92 4.65 4.12 10.35
N HIS A 93 4.89 3.86 9.07
CA HIS A 93 5.00 2.50 8.51
C HIS A 93 3.84 1.58 8.92
N GLY A 94 2.62 2.12 9.00
CA GLY A 94 1.43 1.37 9.41
C GLY A 94 0.98 1.61 10.85
N ASP A 95 1.84 2.09 11.75
CA ASP A 95 1.53 2.20 13.18
C ASP A 95 0.49 3.28 13.48
N CYS A 96 0.48 4.35 12.70
CA CYS A 96 -0.54 5.40 12.77
C CYS A 96 -1.69 5.18 11.77
N GLY A 97 -1.59 4.21 10.87
CA GLY A 97 -2.60 3.93 9.84
C GLY A 97 -1.97 3.43 8.53
N TYR A 98 -2.80 3.01 7.59
CA TYR A 98 -2.37 2.35 6.35
C TYR A 98 -2.37 3.31 5.15
N CYS A 99 -3.45 4.06 4.99
CA CYS A 99 -3.67 4.97 3.87
C CYS A 99 -4.13 6.37 4.32
N SER A 100 -4.43 6.51 5.61
CA SER A 100 -4.72 7.76 6.29
C SER A 100 -4.51 7.58 7.80
N ASN A 101 -4.33 8.68 8.51
CA ASN A 101 -4.19 8.66 9.96
C ASN A 101 -5.42 8.01 10.64
N GLY A 102 -5.18 7.01 11.48
CA GLY A 102 -6.19 6.24 12.22
C GLY A 102 -6.85 5.13 11.41
N CYS A 103 -6.61 5.02 10.10
CA CYS A 103 -7.17 3.96 9.28
C CYS A 103 -6.26 2.72 9.32
N THR A 104 -6.48 1.81 10.25
CA THR A 104 -5.69 0.58 10.39
C THR A 104 -6.03 -0.45 9.32
N LEU A 105 -5.16 -1.45 9.12
CA LEU A 105 -5.46 -2.59 8.24
C LEU A 105 -6.73 -3.35 8.67
N GLU A 106 -6.94 -3.50 9.98
CA GLU A 106 -8.15 -4.14 10.54
C GLU A 106 -9.44 -3.48 10.02
N PHE A 107 -9.46 -2.15 9.94
CA PHE A 107 -10.60 -1.38 9.45
C PHE A 107 -10.81 -1.51 7.93
N LEU A 108 -9.76 -1.81 7.17
CA LEU A 108 -9.85 -2.01 5.71
C LEU A 108 -10.24 -3.44 5.32
N GLU A 109 -10.01 -4.39 6.22
CA GLU A 109 -10.32 -5.82 6.03
C GLU A 109 -11.73 -6.20 6.51
N ASP A 110 -12.34 -5.37 7.35
CA ASP A 110 -13.71 -5.61 7.80
C ASP A 110 -14.76 -5.14 6.77
N SER A 111 -16.02 -5.46 7.05
CA SER A 111 -17.16 -5.08 6.19
C SER A 111 -17.90 -3.86 6.72
N VAL A 112 -17.22 -2.99 7.49
CA VAL A 112 -17.80 -1.81 8.14
C VAL A 112 -17.19 -0.56 7.50
N CYS A 113 -18.03 0.46 7.29
CA CYS A 113 -17.54 1.75 6.86
C CYS A 113 -16.90 2.49 8.05
N HIS A 114 -15.59 2.71 7.99
CA HIS A 114 -14.85 3.50 8.99
C HIS A 114 -14.62 4.92 8.48
N SER A 115 -14.91 5.90 9.33
CA SER A 115 -14.84 7.32 8.94
C SER A 115 -13.41 7.78 8.62
N GLU A 116 -12.46 7.21 9.35
CA GLU A 116 -11.02 7.39 9.24
C GLU A 116 -10.54 6.92 7.86
N CYS A 117 -11.08 5.79 7.38
CA CYS A 117 -10.79 5.22 6.07
C CYS A 117 -11.66 5.77 4.94
N ASN A 118 -12.66 6.63 5.21
CA ASN A 118 -13.60 7.13 4.21
C ASN A 118 -13.03 8.30 3.40
N ASN A 119 -11.93 8.05 2.69
CA ASN A 119 -11.27 9.02 1.82
C ASN A 119 -10.73 8.34 0.56
N TYR A 120 -10.41 9.14 -0.46
CA TYR A 120 -9.96 8.63 -1.75
C TYR A 120 -8.68 7.78 -1.66
N SER A 121 -7.71 8.19 -0.83
CA SER A 121 -6.45 7.45 -0.64
C SER A 121 -6.66 6.06 -0.02
N CYS A 122 -7.77 5.86 0.68
CA CYS A 122 -8.19 4.62 1.31
C CYS A 122 -9.29 3.87 0.53
N ASN A 123 -9.56 4.26 -0.72
CA ASN A 123 -10.65 3.72 -1.52
C ASN A 123 -12.01 3.73 -0.79
N PHE A 124 -12.27 4.74 0.04
CA PHE A 124 -13.50 4.86 0.82
C PHE A 124 -13.77 3.62 1.71
N SER A 125 -12.80 3.29 2.58
CA SER A 125 -12.82 2.12 3.48
C SER A 125 -12.91 0.82 2.70
N ASN A 126 -12.01 0.62 1.73
CA ASN A 126 -12.03 -0.51 0.81
C ASN A 126 -13.40 -0.72 0.15
N PHE A 127 -13.97 0.40 -0.31
CA PHE A 127 -15.28 0.53 -0.95
C PHE A 127 -16.49 0.20 -0.06
N THR A 128 -16.32 -0.11 1.23
CA THR A 128 -17.45 -0.38 2.13
C THR A 128 -18.33 0.86 2.35
N CYS A 129 -17.76 2.07 2.34
CA CYS A 129 -18.51 3.33 2.49
C CYS A 129 -19.28 3.77 1.24
N VAL A 130 -19.00 3.15 0.08
CA VAL A 130 -19.72 3.44 -1.18
C VAL A 130 -20.76 2.36 -1.51
N SER A 131 -21.02 1.43 -0.59
CA SER A 131 -22.06 0.41 -0.75
C SER A 131 -23.40 1.07 -1.10
N PHE A 132 -23.85 0.83 -2.34
CA PHE A 132 -25.13 1.31 -2.83
C PHE A 132 -26.27 0.58 -2.09
N ILE A 133 -27.16 1.35 -1.49
CA ILE A 133 -28.49 0.92 -1.00
C ILE A 133 -29.30 0.35 -2.17
#